data_AF-A0A839F199-F1
#
_entry.id   AF-A0A839F199-F1
#
_cell.length_a   1.000
_cell.length_b   1.000
_cell.length_c   1.000
_cell.angle_alpha   90.00
_cell.angle_beta   90.00
_cell.angle_gamma   90.00
#
_symmetry.space_group_name_H-M   'P 1'
#
loop_
_entity.id
_entity.type
_entity.pdbx_description
1 polymer ?
#
loop_
_entity_poly.entity_id
_entity_poly.type
_entity_poly.pdbx_seq_one_letter_code
_entity_poly.pdbx_strand_id
1 'polypeptide(L)'
;MRSSFVPLLLLALPFLEIAGFIVVGSKIGVLATLGLVILSIFLGVFLLRLQGFGILQKIRSETAAGRTPSRELVHGVMLFFAAFLLIVPGFITDIIGLLLFIPAVRDIGWRFVQSRVVVVNSGTTDYSRTRPTSNADRVIELDPEDYSRKSDPNSPWKPKE
;
A
#
# COMPACT_ATOMS: atom_id res chain seq x y z
N MET A 1 17.50 10.80 -23.78
CA MET A 1 18.35 10.03 -22.85
C MET A 1 17.80 10.25 -21.44
N ARG A 2 17.03 9.29 -20.90
CA ARG A 2 16.52 9.41 -19.52
C ARG A 2 17.70 9.09 -18.61
N SER A 3 18.46 10.11 -18.22
CA SER A 3 19.63 9.96 -17.37
C SER A 3 19.17 9.49 -15.99
N SER A 4 19.20 8.18 -15.77
CA SER A 4 18.95 7.59 -14.46
C SER A 4 20.14 7.89 -13.56
N PHE A 5 20.19 9.11 -13.01
CA PHE A 5 21.15 9.52 -11.97
C PHE A 5 20.80 8.93 -10.59
N VAL A 6 19.63 8.32 -10.45
CA VAL A 6 19.13 7.70 -9.21
C VAL A 6 20.13 6.71 -8.57
N PRO A 7 20.71 5.72 -9.28
CA PRO A 7 21.69 4.81 -8.68
C PRO A 7 22.96 5.53 -8.19
N LEU A 8 23.42 6.56 -8.91
CA LEU A 8 24.59 7.35 -8.49
C LEU A 8 24.30 8.10 -7.18
N LEU A 9 23.13 8.74 -7.08
CA LEU A 9 22.69 9.43 -5.88
C LEU A 9 22.60 8.45 -4.69
N LEU A 10 22.02 7.28 -4.90
CA LEU A 10 21.87 6.25 -3.86
C LEU A 10 23.23 5.74 -3.37
N LEU A 11 24.21 5.62 -4.27
CA LEU A 11 25.57 5.23 -3.91
C LEU A 11 26.33 6.36 -3.19
N ALA A 12 26.09 7.62 -3.56
CA ALA A 12 26.73 8.79 -2.97
C ALA A 12 26.17 9.15 -1.58
N LEU A 13 24.90 8.83 -1.33
CA LEU A 13 24.20 9.13 -0.08
C LEU A 13 24.95 8.67 1.17
N PRO A 14 25.39 7.41 1.34
CA PRO A 14 26.11 6.98 2.55
C PRO A 14 27.43 7.73 2.76
N PHE A 15 28.16 8.09 1.70
CA PHE A 15 29.36 8.91 1.83
C PHE A 15 29.03 10.31 2.35
N LEU A 16 27.92 10.87 1.88
CA LEU A 16 27.44 12.18 2.32
C LEU A 16 26.98 12.14 3.77
N GLU A 17 26.37 11.04 4.23
CA GLU A 17 26.03 10.84 5.64
C GLU A 17 27.27 10.80 6.52
N ILE A 18 28.28 10.01 6.16
CA ILE A 18 29.54 9.93 6.91
C ILE A 18 30.21 11.31 6.99
N ALA A 19 30.23 12.06 5.89
CA ALA A 19 30.74 13.43 5.88
C ALA A 19 29.95 14.34 6.84
N GLY A 20 28.61 14.22 6.86
CA GLY A 20 27.75 14.92 7.82
C GLY A 20 28.08 14.59 9.27
N PHE A 21 28.24 13.30 9.60
CA PHE A 21 28.62 12.86 10.94
C PHE A 21 29.96 13.44 11.39
N ILE A 22 30.95 13.46 10.50
CA ILE A 22 32.27 14.03 10.81
C ILE A 22 32.17 15.53 11.07
N VAL A 23 31.47 16.27 10.21
CA VAL A 23 31.33 17.73 10.34
C VAL A 23 30.62 18.12 11.64
N VAL A 24 29.52 17.45 11.96
CA VAL A 24 28.77 17.76 13.18
C VAL A 24 29.51 17.23 14.42
N GLY A 25 30.08 16.03 14.34
CA GLY A 25 30.90 15.44 15.42
C GLY A 25 32.10 16.32 15.77
N SER A 26 32.72 16.96 14.78
CA SER A 26 33.81 17.91 15.00
C SER A 26 33.37 19.22 15.65
N LYS A 27 32.10 19.61 15.53
CA LYS A 27 31.57 20.88 16.08
C LYS A 27 31.05 20.75 17.51
N ILE A 28 30.32 19.66 17.80
CA ILE A 28 29.64 19.47 19.09
C ILE A 28 30.18 18.28 19.90
N GLY A 29 31.10 17.50 19.33
CA GLY A 29 31.68 16.32 19.95
C GLY A 29 30.89 15.02 19.65
N VAL A 30 31.62 13.90 19.69
CA VAL A 30 31.09 12.58 19.30
C VAL A 30 29.95 12.12 20.22
N LEU A 31 30.07 12.32 21.53
CA LEU A 31 29.04 11.93 22.49
C LEU A 31 27.72 12.68 22.24
N ALA A 32 27.78 13.98 21.95
CA ALA A 32 26.60 14.78 21.62
C ALA A 32 25.96 14.31 20.31
N THR A 33 26.76 13.99 19.28
CA THR A 33 26.21 13.42 18.03
C THR A 33 25.55 12.07 18.22
N LEU A 34 26.11 11.21 19.08
CA LEU A 34 25.49 9.93 19.40
C LEU A 34 24.14 10.12 20.12
N GLY A 35 24.08 11.11 21.02
CA GLY A 35 22.84 11.52 21.67
C GLY A 35 21.77 11.99 20.66
N LEU A 36 22.16 12.79 19.67
CA LEU A 36 21.26 13.23 18.59
C LEU A 36 20.73 12.05 17.76
N VAL A 37 21.60 11.09 17.42
CA VAL A 37 21.22 9.86 16.71
C VAL A 37 20.22 9.03 17.50
N ILE A 38 20.46 8.83 18.79
CA ILE A 38 19.51 8.11 19.64
C ILE A 38 18.19 8.88 19.70
N LEU A 39 18.24 10.19 19.88
CA LEU A 39 17.06 11.05 19.92
C LEU A 39 16.26 10.97 18.61
N SER A 40 16.93 10.96 17.45
CA SER A 40 16.25 10.89 16.15
C SER A 40 15.52 9.56 15.96
N ILE A 41 16.13 8.44 16.39
CA ILE A 41 15.48 7.11 16.38
C ILE A 41 14.22 7.12 17.26
N PHE A 42 14.32 7.62 18.49
CA PHE A 42 13.17 7.73 19.39
C PHE A 42 12.07 8.61 18.80
N LEU A 43 12.46 9.74 18.21
CA LEU A 43 11.54 10.68 17.58
C LEU A 43 10.85 10.05 16.37
N GLY A 44 11.57 9.31 15.53
CA GLY A 44 11.01 8.60 14.38
C GLY A 44 9.95 7.57 14.80
N VAL A 45 10.26 6.75 15.80
CA VAL A 45 9.30 5.76 16.34
C VAL A 45 8.10 6.44 17.00
N PHE A 46 8.34 7.49 17.77
CA PHE A 46 7.29 8.25 18.45
C PHE A 46 6.32 8.90 17.45
N LEU A 47 6.86 9.60 16.45
CA LEU A 47 6.05 10.27 15.43
C LEU A 47 5.29 9.26 14.57
N LEU A 48 5.89 8.11 14.25
CA LEU A 48 5.20 7.02 13.54
C LEU A 48 3.99 6.51 14.35
N ARG A 49 4.14 6.34 15.67
CA ARG A 49 3.00 5.99 16.53
C ARG A 49 1.92 7.08 16.50
N LEU A 50 2.28 8.34 16.74
CA LEU A 50 1.31 9.43 16.84
C LEU A 50 0.54 9.66 15.53
N GLN A 51 1.26 9.78 14.41
CA GLN A 51 0.64 10.11 13.13
C GLN A 51 0.10 8.87 12.39
N GLY A 52 0.67 7.69 12.65
CA GLY A 52 0.24 6.43 12.02
C GLY A 52 -1.19 6.06 12.40
N PHE A 53 -1.58 6.20 13.68
CA PHE A 53 -2.95 5.93 14.12
C PHE A 53 -3.98 6.84 13.44
N GLY A 54 -3.68 8.14 13.32
CA GLY A 54 -4.58 9.11 12.68
C GLY A 54 -4.82 8.81 11.19
N ILE A 55 -3.80 8.35 10.47
CA ILE A 55 -3.93 7.94 9.07
C ILE A 55 -4.77 6.68 8.95
N LEU A 56 -4.53 5.68 9.80
CA LEU A 56 -5.30 4.44 9.81
C LEU A 56 -6.79 4.68 10.07
N GLN A 57 -7.12 5.61 10.98
CA GLN A 57 -8.50 6.00 11.25
C GLN A 57 -9.15 6.66 10.02
N LYS A 58 -8.43 7.54 9.32
CA LYS A 58 -8.91 8.17 8.07
C LYS A 58 -9.14 7.17 6.96
N ILE A 59 -8.21 6.22 6.77
CA ILE A 59 -8.38 5.12 5.80
C ILE A 59 -9.66 4.33 6.12
N ARG A 60 -9.87 3.97 7.39
CA ARG A 60 -11.08 3.24 7.81
C ARG A 60 -12.35 4.05 7.55
N SER A 61 -12.37 5.35 7.84
CA SER A 61 -13.55 6.19 7.63
C SER A 61 -13.89 6.38 6.14
N GLU A 62 -12.89 6.58 5.28
CA GLU A 62 -13.11 6.73 3.83
C GLU A 62 -13.59 5.41 3.20
N THR A 63 -13.00 4.28 3.60
CA THR A 63 -13.46 2.95 3.15
C THR A 63 -14.88 2.64 3.63
N ALA A 64 -15.21 2.98 4.88
CA ALA A 64 -16.57 2.82 5.41
C ALA A 64 -17.59 3.71 4.69
N ALA A 65 -17.17 4.86 4.16
CA ALA A 65 -17.98 5.74 3.33
C ALA A 65 -18.07 5.30 1.85
N GLY A 66 -17.50 4.15 1.49
CA GLY A 66 -17.49 3.63 0.11
C GLY A 66 -16.57 4.38 -0.85
N ARG A 67 -15.63 5.20 -0.33
CA ARG A 67 -14.66 5.96 -1.13
C ARG A 67 -13.32 5.24 -1.14
N THR A 68 -12.57 5.39 -2.24
CA THR A 68 -11.21 4.83 -2.35
C THR A 68 -10.19 5.76 -1.68
N PRO A 69 -9.51 5.35 -0.58
CA PRO A 69 -8.62 6.20 0.22
C PRO A 69 -7.23 6.38 -0.43
N SER A 70 -7.17 6.73 -1.72
CA SER A 70 -5.92 6.80 -2.49
C SER A 70 -4.90 7.79 -1.91
N ARG A 71 -5.36 8.95 -1.46
CA ARG A 71 -4.52 9.98 -0.84
C ARG A 71 -3.99 9.51 0.51
N GLU A 72 -4.85 8.99 1.37
CA GLU A 72 -4.49 8.56 2.72
C GLU A 72 -3.51 7.38 2.70
N LEU A 73 -3.62 6.50 1.70
CA LEU A 73 -2.66 5.42 1.48
C LEU A 73 -1.27 5.95 1.13
N VAL A 74 -1.16 6.90 0.19
CA VAL A 74 0.14 7.49 -0.15
C VAL A 74 0.72 8.28 1.01
N HIS A 75 -0.08 9.05 1.74
CA HIS A 75 0.36 9.74 2.95
C HIS A 75 0.84 8.76 4.03
N GLY A 76 0.19 7.60 4.16
CA GLY A 76 0.62 6.52 5.06
C GLY A 76 1.96 5.93 4.66
N VAL A 77 2.17 5.65 3.36
CA VAL A 77 3.45 5.17 2.83
C VAL A 77 4.55 6.20 3.03
N MET A 78 4.30 7.48 2.70
CA MET A 78 5.25 8.57 2.94
C MET A 78 5.63 8.69 4.41
N LEU A 79 4.67 8.55 5.33
CA LEU A 79 4.92 8.57 6.77
C LEU A 79 5.81 7.41 7.21
N PHE A 80 5.55 6.21 6.69
CA PHE A 80 6.37 5.04 6.98
C PHE A 80 7.81 5.23 6.49
N PHE A 81 8.00 5.72 5.26
CA PHE A 81 9.33 6.04 4.73
C PHE A 81 10.02 7.15 5.54
N ALA A 82 9.29 8.18 5.97
CA ALA A 82 9.82 9.24 6.82
C ALA A 82 10.35 8.70 8.15
N ALA A 83 9.56 7.84 8.80
CA ALA A 83 9.96 7.18 10.04
C ALA A 83 11.15 6.23 9.82
N PHE A 84 11.14 5.46 8.74
CA PHE A 84 12.25 4.57 8.39
C PHE A 84 13.56 5.36 8.18
N LEU A 85 13.49 6.50 7.48
CA LEU A 85 14.64 7.39 7.28
C LEU A 85 15.20 7.98 8.57
N LEU A 86 14.35 8.21 9.57
CA LEU A 86 14.74 8.71 10.89
C LEU A 86 15.27 7.60 11.83
N ILE A 87 14.85 6.36 11.60
CA ILE A 87 15.30 5.20 12.38
C ILE A 87 16.67 4.73 11.89
N VAL A 88 16.93 4.77 10.57
CA VAL A 88 18.25 4.52 10.01
C VAL A 88 19.06 5.80 10.16
N PRO A 89 20.00 5.88 11.12
CA PRO A 89 20.56 7.16 11.50
C PRO A 89 21.43 7.74 10.38
N GLY A 90 21.09 8.96 9.96
CA GLY A 90 21.87 9.76 9.02
C GLY A 90 21.55 11.24 9.18
N PHE A 91 22.54 12.11 9.10
CA PHE A 91 22.31 13.56 9.24
C PHE A 91 21.39 14.11 8.15
N ILE A 92 21.55 13.67 6.91
CA ILE A 92 20.79 14.20 5.79
C ILE A 92 19.46 13.45 5.67
N THR A 93 19.48 12.14 5.82
CA THR A 93 18.24 11.33 5.91
C THR A 93 17.36 11.74 7.07
N ASP A 94 17.88 12.12 8.23
CA ASP A 94 17.08 12.59 9.37
C ASP A 94 16.39 13.92 9.03
N ILE A 95 17.09 14.86 8.39
CA ILE A 95 16.50 16.13 7.94
C ILE A 95 15.37 15.86 6.94
N ILE A 96 15.62 14.98 5.95
CA ILE A 96 14.61 14.61 4.95
C ILE A 96 13.43 13.89 5.61
N GLY A 97 13.68 12.97 6.54
CA GLY A 97 12.67 12.25 7.29
C GLY A 97 11.79 13.20 8.10
N LEU A 98 12.38 14.14 8.84
CA LEU A 98 11.64 15.18 9.57
C LEU A 98 10.82 16.05 8.63
N LEU A 99 11.38 16.43 7.48
CA LEU A 99 10.69 17.22 6.47
C LEU A 99 9.46 16.47 5.94
N LEU A 100 9.56 15.16 5.66
CA LEU A 100 8.42 14.33 5.23
C LEU A 100 7.34 14.16 6.32
N PHE A 101 7.65 14.34 7.60
CA PHE A 101 6.61 14.34 8.64
C PHE A 101 5.69 15.56 8.54
N ILE A 102 6.15 16.67 7.93
CA ILE A 102 5.36 17.89 7.74
C ILE A 102 4.25 17.64 6.71
N PRO A 103 2.96 17.88 7.04
CA PRO A 103 1.84 17.65 6.13
C PRO A 103 1.97 18.39 4.79
N ALA A 104 2.45 19.64 4.81
CA ALA A 104 2.66 20.46 3.62
C ALA A 104 3.65 19.82 2.63
N VAL A 105 4.70 19.17 3.14
CA VAL A 105 5.71 18.51 2.31
C VAL A 105 5.15 17.22 1.71
N ARG A 106 4.33 16.48 2.46
CA ARG A 106 3.60 15.31 1.93
C ARG A 106 2.62 15.68 0.83
N ASP A 107 1.92 16.80 0.97
CA ASP A 107 0.98 17.26 -0.07
C ASP A 107 1.72 17.65 -1.37
N ILE A 108 2.91 18.25 -1.26
CA ILE A 108 3.76 18.49 -2.42
C ILE A 108 4.20 17.16 -3.05
N GLY A 109 4.67 16.22 -2.23
CA GLY A 109 5.05 14.87 -2.70
C GLY A 109 3.90 14.16 -3.41
N TRP A 110 2.68 14.24 -2.86
CA TRP A 110 1.46 13.71 -3.49
C TRP A 110 1.23 14.31 -4.88
N ARG A 111 1.43 15.62 -5.06
CA ARG A 111 1.26 16.27 -6.37
C ARG A 111 2.20 15.74 -7.44
N PHE A 112 3.41 15.33 -7.06
CA PHE A 112 4.35 14.67 -7.97
C PHE A 112 3.96 13.22 -8.24
N VAL A 113 3.52 12.48 -7.22
CA VAL A 113 3.23 11.04 -7.31
C VAL A 113 1.88 10.75 -7.98
N GLN A 114 0.85 11.58 -7.77
CA GLN A 114 -0.49 11.40 -8.37
C GLN A 114 -0.45 11.30 -9.90
N SER A 115 0.53 11.96 -10.55
CA SER A 115 0.71 11.91 -12.01
C SER A 115 1.08 10.52 -12.54
N ARG A 116 1.49 9.60 -11.65
CA ARG A 116 1.95 8.24 -11.98
C ARG A 116 1.15 7.13 -11.29
N VAL A 117 0.21 7.47 -10.41
CA VAL A 117 -0.66 6.52 -9.75
C VAL A 117 -1.91 6.35 -10.60
N VAL A 118 -1.96 5.28 -11.40
CA VAL A 118 -3.19 4.83 -12.05
C VAL A 118 -4.10 4.32 -10.94
N VAL A 119 -5.15 5.08 -10.63
CA VAL A 119 -6.20 4.64 -9.72
C VAL A 119 -6.89 3.47 -10.40
N VAL A 120 -6.41 2.25 -10.11
CA VAL A 120 -7.20 1.06 -10.36
C VAL A 120 -8.32 1.16 -9.35
N ASN A 121 -9.48 1.61 -9.81
CA ASN A 121 -10.71 1.47 -9.05
C ASN A 121 -10.90 -0.03 -8.88
N SER A 122 -10.34 -0.58 -7.80
CA SER A 122 -10.81 -1.82 -7.22
C SER A 122 -12.18 -1.49 -6.63
N GLY A 123 -13.13 -1.14 -7.50
CA GLY A 123 -14.53 -1.23 -7.18
C GLY A 123 -14.68 -2.65 -6.69
N THR A 124 -15.05 -2.79 -5.42
CA THR A 124 -15.78 -3.95 -4.95
C THR A 124 -16.69 -4.34 -6.10
N THR A 125 -16.41 -5.50 -6.72
CA THR A 125 -17.38 -6.08 -7.65
C THR A 125 -18.62 -6.23 -6.82
N ASP A 126 -19.55 -5.30 -7.02
CA ASP A 126 -20.88 -5.37 -6.49
C ASP A 126 -21.40 -6.72 -6.95
N TYR A 127 -21.44 -7.70 -6.04
CA TYR A 127 -22.38 -8.82 -6.12
C TYR A 127 -23.79 -8.27 -5.84
N SER A 128 -24.13 -7.15 -6.47
CA SER A 128 -25.48 -6.65 -6.58
C SER A 128 -26.16 -7.54 -7.58
N ARG A 129 -26.92 -8.49 -7.04
CA ARG A 129 -28.04 -9.23 -7.65
C ARG A 129 -28.46 -8.65 -9.00
N THR A 130 -27.85 -9.12 -10.08
CA THR A 130 -28.51 -9.10 -11.37
C THR A 130 -28.94 -10.53 -11.63
N ARG A 131 -30.23 -10.79 -11.36
CA ARG A 131 -30.92 -12.00 -11.79
C ARG A 131 -30.76 -12.09 -13.31
N PRO A 132 -30.02 -13.07 -13.87
CA PRO A 132 -29.97 -13.23 -15.31
C PRO A 132 -31.25 -13.94 -15.71
N THR A 133 -32.23 -13.16 -16.17
CA THR A 133 -33.21 -13.70 -17.11
C THR A 133 -32.50 -13.97 -18.43
N SER A 134 -32.70 -15.18 -18.97
CA SER A 134 -32.27 -15.68 -20.28
C SER A 134 -30.76 -15.82 -20.56
N ASN A 135 -30.21 -17.01 -20.31
CA ASN A 135 -29.73 -17.91 -21.37
C ASN A 135 -29.37 -19.28 -20.74
N ALA A 136 -30.40 -20.06 -20.42
CA ALA A 136 -30.30 -21.38 -19.80
C ALA A 136 -30.28 -22.47 -20.89
N ASP A 137 -29.24 -22.52 -21.70
CA ASP A 137 -29.17 -23.49 -22.81
C ASP A 137 -28.00 -24.47 -22.73
N ARG A 138 -27.69 -25.01 -21.54
CA ARG A 138 -27.07 -26.36 -21.45
C ARG A 138 -26.84 -26.98 -20.07
N VAL A 139 -27.49 -26.50 -19.01
CA VAL A 139 -27.55 -27.28 -17.77
C VAL A 139 -28.98 -27.24 -17.26
N ILE A 140 -29.69 -28.34 -17.48
CA ILE A 140 -31.02 -28.57 -16.91
C ILE A 140 -30.77 -29.37 -15.64
N GLU A 141 -30.74 -28.67 -14.51
CA GLU A 141 -30.86 -29.32 -13.20
C GLU A 141 -32.31 -29.78 -13.08
N LEU A 142 -32.53 -31.09 -13.23
CA LEU A 142 -33.84 -31.69 -13.03
C LEU A 142 -34.02 -31.93 -11.53
N ASP A 143 -35.13 -31.43 -10.99
CA ASP A 143 -35.54 -31.80 -9.64
C ASP A 143 -35.87 -33.30 -9.59
N PRO A 144 -35.72 -33.98 -8.43
CA PRO A 144 -35.93 -35.42 -8.30
C PRO A 144 -37.32 -35.90 -8.77
N GLU A 145 -38.27 -34.97 -8.82
CA GLU A 145 -39.68 -35.19 -9.13
C GLU A 145 -39.95 -35.15 -10.64
N ASP A 146 -39.07 -34.50 -11.41
CA ASP A 146 -39.10 -34.44 -12.88
C ASP A 146 -38.44 -35.67 -13.53
N TYR A 147 -37.83 -36.55 -12.73
CA TYR A 147 -37.25 -37.80 -13.20
C TYR A 147 -38.28 -38.94 -13.23
N SER A 148 -38.71 -39.33 -14.43
CA SER A 148 -39.59 -40.50 -14.65
C SER A 148 -38.90 -41.53 -15.56
N ARG A 149 -38.59 -42.72 -15.04
CA ARG A 149 -38.05 -43.84 -15.85
C ARG A 149 -39.22 -44.68 -16.38
N LYS A 150 -39.67 -44.41 -17.62
CA LYS A 150 -40.63 -45.28 -18.32
C LYS A 150 -39.88 -46.38 -19.08
N SER A 151 -40.27 -47.63 -18.88
CA SER A 151 -39.69 -48.76 -19.61
C SER A 151 -40.18 -48.76 -21.06
N ASP A 152 -39.31 -48.42 -22.01
CA ASP A 152 -39.58 -48.55 -23.44
C ASP A 152 -39.40 -50.02 -23.87
N PRO A 153 -40.48 -50.70 -24.33
CA PRO A 153 -40.40 -52.10 -24.75
C PRO A 153 -39.47 -52.33 -25.94
N ASN A 154 -39.18 -51.29 -26.73
CA ASN A 154 -38.37 -51.36 -27.95
C ASN A 154 -36.94 -50.82 -27.77
N SER A 155 -36.46 -50.67 -26.53
CA SER A 155 -35.09 -50.23 -26.30
C SER A 155 -34.06 -51.24 -26.84
N PRO A 156 -33.11 -50.82 -27.69
CA PRO A 156 -32.06 -51.70 -28.24
C PRO A 156 -31.08 -52.21 -27.17
N TRP A 157 -31.13 -51.63 -25.97
CA TRP A 157 -30.30 -51.99 -24.82
C TRP A 157 -31.00 -52.94 -23.85
N LYS A 158 -32.15 -53.50 -24.23
CA LYS A 158 -32.83 -54.51 -23.43
C LYS A 158 -32.01 -55.81 -23.46
N PRO A 159 -31.58 -56.35 -22.30
CA PRO A 159 -30.94 -57.66 -22.29
C PRO A 159 -31.95 -58.71 -22.78
N LYS A 160 -31.51 -59.54 -23.74
CA LYS A 160 -32.29 -60.69 -24.19
C LYS A 160 -32.17 -61.77 -23.11
N GLU A 161 -33.30 -62.13 -22.49
CA GLU A 161 -33.40 -63.35 -21.66
C GLU A 161 -33.20 -64.60 -22.51
#